data_AF-A0ABD1XV82-F1
#
_entry.id   AF-A0ABD1XV82-F1
#
_cell.length_a   1.000
_cell.length_b   1.000
_cell.length_c   1.000
_cell.angle_alpha   90.00
_cell.angle_beta   90.00
_cell.angle_gamma   90.00
#
_symmetry.space_group_name_H-M   'P 1'
#
loop_
_entity.id
_entity.type
_entity.pdbx_description
1 polymer ?
#
loop_
_entity_poly.entity_id
_entity_poly.type
_entity_poly.pdbx_seq_one_letter_code
_entity_poly.pdbx_strand_id
1 'polypeptide(L)'
;METLPASSQQPLEELIQEVTALEARCANLEATLMRMGSVEDPRPRPIQPEVPRQKVLILDLNGLLLHTCRGVAEAERAREFGHLPVSPIGSRMVYVPRVGVSSFLAAVATDFTLII
;
A
#
# COMPACT_ATOMS: atom_id res chain seq x y z
N MET A 1 8.20 48.47 14.51
CA MET A 1 8.69 47.08 14.58
C MET A 1 8.26 46.54 15.93
N GLU A 2 7.18 45.78 15.99
CA GLU A 2 6.74 45.13 17.23
C GLU A 2 7.63 43.90 17.47
N THR A 3 8.30 43.86 18.61
CA THR A 3 9.12 42.74 19.07
C THR A 3 8.22 41.66 19.65
N LEU A 4 8.29 40.44 19.11
CA LEU A 4 7.57 39.26 19.61
C LEU A 4 7.86 39.05 21.11
N PRO A 5 6.83 38.76 21.94
CA PRO A 5 6.99 38.56 23.38
C PRO A 5 7.83 37.31 23.71
N ALA A 6 8.65 37.39 24.76
CA ALA A 6 9.62 36.38 25.18
C ALA A 6 9.05 34.97 25.43
N SER A 7 7.75 34.84 25.74
CA SER A 7 7.08 33.55 25.89
C SER A 7 6.96 32.76 24.58
N SER A 8 7.16 33.41 23.42
CA SER A 8 7.18 32.77 22.10
C SER A 8 8.60 32.37 21.65
N GLN A 9 9.65 32.71 22.41
CA GLN A 9 11.05 32.37 22.07
C GLN A 9 11.43 30.95 22.52
N GLN A 10 10.95 30.49 23.68
CA GLN A 10 11.23 29.14 24.18
C GLN A 10 10.77 28.00 23.24
N PRO A 11 9.56 28.04 22.64
CA PRO A 11 9.13 27.00 21.71
C PRO A 11 9.97 26.94 20.44
N LEU A 12 10.56 28.08 20.02
CA LEU A 12 11.38 28.15 18.81
C LEU A 12 12.77 27.57 19.05
N GLU A 13 13.38 27.83 20.20
CA GLU A 13 14.69 27.27 20.56
C GLU A 13 14.63 25.74 20.70
N GLU A 14 13.55 25.20 21.27
CA GLU A 14 13.33 23.75 21.36
C GLU A 14 13.20 23.12 19.96
N LEU A 15 12.42 23.72 19.06
CA LEU A 15 12.28 23.24 17.69
C LEU A 15 13.61 23.29 16.91
N ILE A 16 14.40 24.36 17.09
CA ILE A 16 15.73 24.48 16.46
C ILE A 16 16.68 23.38 16.97
N GLN A 17 16.65 23.08 18.27
CA GLN A 17 17.46 22.01 18.85
C GLN A 17 17.05 20.63 18.32
N GLU A 18 15.75 20.36 18.20
CA GLU A 18 15.24 19.09 17.66
C GLU A 18 15.62 18.87 16.19
N VAL A 19 15.50 19.91 15.36
CA VAL A 19 15.88 19.86 13.94
C VAL A 19 17.38 19.62 13.79
N THR A 20 18.20 20.38 14.53
CA THR A 20 19.67 20.22 14.51
C THR A 20 20.09 18.81 14.94
N ALA A 21 19.44 18.25 15.96
CA ALA A 21 19.70 16.88 16.41
C ALA A 21 19.29 15.85 15.36
N LEU A 22 18.22 16.09 14.59
CA LEU A 22 17.78 15.22 13.52
C LEU A 22 18.76 15.23 12.34
N GLU A 23 19.22 16.41 11.92
CA GLU A 23 20.22 16.55 10.85
C GLU A 23 21.52 15.79 11.19
N ALA A 24 21.99 15.91 12.43
CA ALA A 24 23.17 15.18 12.90
C ALA A 24 22.98 13.65 12.86
N ARG A 25 21.79 13.14 13.21
CA ARG A 25 21.47 11.71 13.10
C ARG A 25 21.44 11.24 11.65
N CYS A 26 20.88 12.03 10.73
CA CYS A 26 20.85 11.72 9.31
C CYS A 26 22.26 11.65 8.71
N ALA A 27 23.11 12.64 9.00
CA ALA A 27 24.51 12.64 8.54
C ALA A 27 25.29 11.42 9.05
N ASN A 28 25.06 11.01 10.30
CA ASN A 28 25.68 9.81 10.86
C ASN A 28 25.18 8.53 10.18
N LEU A 29 23.89 8.45 9.85
CA LEU A 29 23.32 7.29 9.14
C LEU A 29 23.90 7.17 7.73
N GLU A 30 23.98 8.29 7.00
CA GLU A 30 24.57 8.33 5.66
C GLU A 30 26.04 7.91 5.68
N ALA A 31 26.83 8.45 6.61
CA ALA A 31 28.24 8.07 6.79
C ALA A 31 28.39 6.57 7.13
N THR A 32 27.46 6.00 7.89
CA THR A 32 27.45 4.57 8.23
C THR A 32 27.12 3.71 7.01
N LEU A 33 26.12 4.11 6.20
CA LEU A 33 25.74 3.42 4.98
C LEU A 33 26.86 3.44 3.92
N MET A 34 27.54 4.59 3.75
CA MET A 34 28.70 4.69 2.85
C MET A 34 29.85 3.76 3.27
N ARG A 35 30.03 3.53 4.58
CA ARG A 35 31.06 2.61 5.11
C ARG A 35 30.70 1.14 4.95
N MET A 36 29.41 0.79 4.92
CA MET A 36 28.94 -0.58 4.68
C MET A 36 28.97 -0.99 3.20
N GLY A 37 29.18 -0.05 2.28
CA GLY A 37 29.28 -0.29 0.83
C GLY A 37 30.54 -1.02 0.35
N SER A 38 31.44 -1.44 1.25
CA SER A 38 32.66 -2.18 0.90
C SER A 38 32.82 -3.45 1.75
N VAL A 39 31.97 -4.44 1.49
CA VAL A 39 32.24 -5.84 1.87
C VAL A 39 32.43 -6.62 0.58
N GLU A 40 33.65 -6.59 0.04
CA GLU A 40 34.07 -7.52 -1.02
C GLU A 40 34.65 -8.80 -0.39
N ASP A 41 33.94 -9.91 -0.57
CA ASP A 41 34.55 -11.22 -0.89
C ASP A 41 33.55 -11.96 -1.82
N PRO A 42 33.64 -11.83 -3.15
CA PRO A 42 32.73 -12.50 -4.08
C PRO A 42 33.34 -13.84 -4.48
N ARG A 43 33.49 -14.77 -3.53
CA ARG A 43 33.45 -16.17 -3.97
C ARG A 43 32.09 -16.36 -4.65
N PRO A 44 32.02 -16.88 -5.88
CA PRO A 44 30.75 -17.19 -6.52
C PRO A 44 30.01 -18.14 -5.58
N ARG A 45 29.02 -17.61 -4.88
CA ARG A 45 28.11 -18.43 -4.09
C ARG A 45 27.45 -19.35 -5.12
N PRO A 46 27.36 -20.66 -4.85
CA PRO A 46 26.57 -21.53 -5.71
C PRO A 46 25.22 -20.84 -5.90
N ILE A 47 24.85 -20.62 -7.17
CA ILE A 47 23.55 -20.05 -7.54
C ILE A 47 22.54 -20.99 -6.91
N GLN A 48 22.03 -20.63 -5.74
CA GLN A 48 20.91 -21.33 -5.17
C GLN A 48 19.82 -21.24 -6.23
N PRO A 49 19.17 -22.34 -6.62
CA PRO A 49 18.05 -22.26 -7.54
C PRO A 49 17.12 -21.20 -6.98
N GLU A 50 16.88 -20.14 -7.75
CA GLU A 50 16.02 -19.03 -7.31
C GLU A 50 14.72 -19.66 -6.85
N VAL A 51 14.51 -19.68 -5.53
CA VAL A 51 13.22 -20.06 -4.97
C VAL A 51 12.24 -19.12 -5.64
N PRO A 52 11.23 -19.63 -6.40
CA PRO A 52 10.32 -18.76 -7.12
C PRO A 52 9.66 -17.84 -6.09
N ARG A 53 10.11 -16.59 -6.05
CA ARG A 53 9.52 -15.56 -5.20
C ARG A 53 8.21 -15.21 -5.86
N GLN A 54 7.16 -15.95 -5.53
CA GLN A 54 5.81 -15.64 -5.94
C GLN A 54 5.55 -14.19 -5.51
N LYS A 55 5.29 -13.32 -6.48
CA LYS A 55 5.15 -11.89 -6.24
C LYS A 55 3.87 -11.66 -5.45
N VAL A 56 3.81 -10.62 -4.61
CA VAL A 56 2.58 -10.29 -3.88
C VAL A 56 1.82 -9.21 -4.64
N LEU A 57 0.53 -9.42 -4.86
CA LEU A 57 -0.37 -8.43 -5.45
C LEU A 57 -1.46 -8.06 -4.45
N ILE A 58 -1.53 -6.77 -4.10
CA ILE A 58 -2.54 -6.21 -3.20
C ILE A 58 -3.64 -5.58 -4.05
N LEU A 59 -4.89 -5.97 -3.81
CA LEU A 59 -6.05 -5.59 -4.62
C LEU A 59 -7.11 -4.94 -3.74
N ASP A 60 -7.53 -3.72 -4.11
CA ASP A 60 -8.67 -3.09 -3.46
C ASP A 60 -9.99 -3.78 -3.85
N LEU A 61 -10.93 -3.86 -2.91
CA LEU A 61 -12.23 -4.48 -3.12
C LEU A 61 -13.18 -3.54 -3.86
N ASN A 62 -13.32 -2.31 -3.36
CA ASN A 62 -14.31 -1.36 -3.85
C ASN A 62 -13.79 -0.60 -5.07
N GLY A 63 -14.55 -0.61 -6.16
CA GLY A 63 -14.19 0.10 -7.38
C GLY A 63 -13.22 -0.66 -8.28
N LEU A 64 -12.38 -1.56 -7.76
CA LEU A 64 -11.50 -2.41 -8.57
C LEU A 64 -12.13 -3.77 -8.87
N LEU A 65 -12.42 -4.59 -7.85
CA LEU A 65 -12.97 -5.94 -8.05
C LEU A 65 -14.50 -5.96 -8.17
N LEU A 66 -15.17 -5.08 -7.42
CA LEU A 66 -16.62 -4.97 -7.42
C LEU A 66 -17.05 -3.52 -7.21
N HIS A 67 -18.30 -3.21 -7.54
CA HIS A 67 -18.96 -1.99 -7.08
C HIS A 67 -20.06 -2.35 -6.10
N THR A 68 -20.25 -1.47 -5.11
CA THR A 68 -21.32 -1.60 -4.13
C THR A 68 -22.45 -0.63 -4.47
N CYS A 69 -23.66 -1.15 -4.48
CA CYS A 69 -24.87 -0.37 -4.78
C CYS A 69 -25.94 -0.63 -3.72
N ARG A 70 -26.93 0.26 -3.61
CA ARG A 70 -27.95 0.22 -2.55
C ARG A 70 -29.31 -0.04 -3.16
N GLY A 71 -29.84 -1.21 -2.86
CA GLY A 71 -31.23 -1.56 -3.16
C GLY A 71 -31.42 -2.47 -4.38
N VAL A 72 -32.64 -3.00 -4.46
CA VAL A 72 -33.01 -4.08 -5.36
C VAL A 72 -32.99 -3.65 -6.84
N ALA A 73 -33.35 -2.39 -7.14
CA ALA A 73 -33.43 -1.87 -8.50
C ALA A 73 -32.05 -1.75 -9.20
N GLU A 74 -30.98 -1.51 -8.44
CA GLU A 74 -29.62 -1.48 -8.97
C GLU A 74 -29.07 -2.91 -9.17
N ALA A 75 -29.48 -3.85 -8.31
CA ALA A 75 -29.19 -5.26 -8.48
C ALA A 75 -29.85 -5.85 -9.74
N GLU A 76 -31.13 -5.51 -9.97
CA GLU A 76 -31.88 -5.96 -11.14
C GLU A 76 -31.26 -5.42 -12.43
N ARG A 77 -30.91 -4.13 -12.46
CA ARG A 77 -30.17 -3.56 -13.59
C ARG A 77 -28.83 -4.25 -13.81
N ALA A 78 -28.06 -4.53 -12.74
CA ALA A 78 -26.80 -5.26 -12.88
C ALA A 78 -27.00 -6.65 -13.50
N ARG A 79 -28.09 -7.36 -13.17
CA ARG A 79 -28.44 -8.65 -13.79
C ARG A 79 -28.74 -8.52 -15.28
N GLU A 80 -29.41 -7.46 -15.70
CA GLU A 80 -29.69 -7.19 -17.12
C GLU A 80 -28.41 -7.05 -17.95
N PHE A 81 -27.34 -6.51 -17.35
CA PHE A 81 -26.02 -6.40 -17.97
C PHE A 81 -25.15 -7.66 -17.78
N GLY A 82 -25.73 -8.78 -17.32
CA GLY A 82 -25.03 -10.05 -17.17
C GLY A 82 -24.13 -10.14 -15.94
N HIS A 83 -24.24 -9.20 -14.99
CA HIS A 83 -23.56 -9.34 -13.71
C HIS A 83 -24.37 -10.24 -12.76
N LEU A 84 -23.67 -10.94 -11.87
CA LEU A 84 -24.26 -11.74 -10.80
C LEU A 84 -24.16 -10.95 -9.48
N PRO A 85 -25.11 -10.05 -9.18
CA PRO A 85 -25.10 -9.33 -7.92
C PRO A 85 -25.27 -10.29 -6.75
N VAL A 86 -24.44 -10.12 -5.73
CA VAL A 86 -24.52 -10.86 -4.47
C VAL A 86 -25.05 -9.90 -3.40
N SER A 87 -26.10 -10.30 -2.70
CA SER A 87 -26.62 -9.57 -1.54
C SER A 87 -26.56 -10.49 -0.33
N PRO A 88 -25.81 -10.14 0.73
CA PRO A 88 -25.89 -10.86 1.99
C PRO A 88 -27.32 -10.85 2.52
N ILE A 89 -27.75 -11.95 3.13
CA ILE A 89 -29.09 -12.06 3.73
C ILE A 89 -29.26 -10.96 4.78
N GLY A 90 -30.35 -10.18 4.67
CA GLY A 90 -30.64 -9.07 5.58
C GLY A 90 -29.89 -7.76 5.28
N SER A 91 -29.06 -7.72 4.23
CA SER A 91 -28.35 -6.50 3.81
C SER A 91 -29.12 -5.74 2.73
N ARG A 92 -29.08 -4.41 2.79
CA ARG A 92 -29.53 -3.52 1.69
C ARG A 92 -28.42 -3.26 0.66
N MET A 93 -27.20 -3.72 0.95
CA MET A 93 -26.04 -3.57 0.09
C MET A 93 -25.97 -4.72 -0.89
N VAL A 94 -25.79 -4.37 -2.15
CA VAL A 94 -25.63 -5.30 -3.25
C VAL A 94 -24.21 -5.13 -3.78
N TYR A 95 -23.52 -6.25 -3.95
CA TYR A 95 -22.16 -6.30 -4.48
C TYR A 95 -22.23 -6.77 -5.92
N VAL A 96 -21.73 -5.97 -6.84
CA VAL A 96 -21.74 -6.27 -8.27
C VAL A 96 -20.30 -6.45 -8.74
N PRO A 97 -19.86 -7.68 -9.01
CA PRO A 97 -18.51 -7.95 -9.51
C PRO A 97 -18.27 -7.26 -10.85
N ARG A 98 -17.06 -6.74 -11.09
CA ARG A 98 -16.69 -6.23 -12.41
C ARG A 98 -16.67 -7.36 -13.45
N VAL A 99 -17.01 -7.04 -14.70
CA VAL A 99 -16.94 -8.00 -15.81
C VAL A 99 -15.52 -8.55 -15.91
N GLY A 100 -15.39 -9.87 -15.99
CA GLY A 100 -14.10 -10.55 -16.14
C GLY A 100 -13.26 -10.64 -14.87
N VAL A 101 -13.77 -10.20 -13.70
CA VAL A 101 -13.00 -10.26 -12.44
C VAL A 101 -12.56 -11.69 -12.09
N SER A 102 -13.40 -12.70 -12.36
CA SER A 102 -13.05 -14.11 -12.13
C SER A 102 -11.89 -14.56 -13.02
N SER A 103 -11.92 -14.20 -14.31
CA SER A 103 -10.85 -14.52 -15.25
C SER A 103 -9.56 -13.78 -14.92
N PHE A 104 -9.66 -12.51 -14.52
CA PHE A 104 -8.54 -11.72 -14.04
C PHE A 104 -7.87 -12.36 -12.82
N LEU A 105 -8.64 -12.66 -11.76
CA LEU A 105 -8.12 -13.27 -10.54
C LEU A 105 -7.48 -14.65 -10.82
N ALA A 106 -8.08 -15.46 -11.69
CA ALA A 106 -7.51 -16.73 -12.10
C ALA A 106 -6.17 -16.57 -12.83
N ALA A 107 -6.06 -15.55 -13.70
CA ALA A 107 -4.84 -15.28 -14.47
C ALA A 107 -3.73 -14.67 -13.61
N VAL A 108 -4.03 -13.88 -12.58
CA VAL A 108 -2.98 -13.32 -11.70
C VAL A 108 -2.60 -14.29 -10.58
N ALA A 109 -3.47 -15.20 -10.17
CA ALA A 109 -3.16 -16.18 -9.13
C ALA A 109 -2.08 -17.21 -9.54
N THR A 110 -1.77 -17.34 -10.83
CA THR A 110 -0.68 -18.21 -11.31
C THR A 110 0.69 -17.68 -10.91
N ASP A 111 0.84 -16.36 -10.92
CA ASP A 111 2.13 -15.68 -10.75
C ASP A 111 2.24 -14.91 -9.44
N PHE A 112 1.08 -14.60 -8.82
CA PHE A 112 0.99 -13.75 -7.64
C PHE A 112 0.24 -14.40 -6.48
N THR A 113 0.73 -14.15 -5.26
CA THR A 113 -0.05 -14.30 -4.03
C THR A 113 -0.96 -13.09 -3.89
N LEU A 114 -2.27 -13.31 -3.88
CA LEU A 114 -3.27 -12.25 -3.84
C LEU A 114 -3.62 -11.90 -2.40
N ILE A 115 -3.60 -10.60 -2.08
CA ILE A 115 -4.10 -10.02 -0.83
C ILE A 115 -5.21 -9.04 -1.18
N ILE A 116 -6.37 -9.21 -0.55
CA ILE A 116 -7.55 -8.35 -0.73
C ILE A 116 -7.78 -7.57 0.56
#